data_AF-A0A935FQ17-F1
#
_entry.id   AF-A0A935FQ17-F1
#
_cell.length_a   1.000
_cell.length_b   1.000
_cell.length_c   1.000
_cell.angle_alpha   90.00
_cell.angle_beta   90.00
_cell.angle_gamma   90.00
#
_symmetry.space_group_name_H-M   'P 1'
#
loop_
_entity.id
_entity.type
_entity.pdbx_description
1 polymer ?
#
loop_
_entity_poly.entity_id
_entity_poly.type
_entity_poly.pdbx_seq_one_letter_code
_entity_poly.pdbx_strand_id
1 'polypeptide(L)' 'MLQADASPVKYAIYSADVNQDGTVDATDVSTIDNDASNFVSGYVVTDLTGDHFVDGTDFAIADNNAANFVRTITP' A
#
# COMPACT_ATOMS: atom_id res chain seq x y z
N MET A 1 -3.04 7.20 -7.69
CA MET A 1 -1.80 6.86 -8.42
C MET A 1 -2.15 6.28 -9.79
N LEU A 2 -1.32 6.47 -10.82
CA LEU A 2 -1.47 5.78 -12.11
C LEU A 2 -0.81 4.39 -12.00
N GLN A 3 -1.46 3.35 -12.51
CA GLN A 3 -0.88 2.01 -12.59
C GLN A 3 0.40 2.06 -13.45
N ALA A 4 1.53 1.65 -12.87
CA ALA A 4 2.84 1.73 -13.53
C ALA A 4 2.95 0.81 -14.75
N ASP A 5 2.12 -0.22 -14.79
CA ASP A 5 2.22 -1.33 -15.74
C ASP A 5 1.26 -1.17 -16.92
N ALA A 6 0.42 -0.12 -16.88
CA ALA A 6 -0.46 0.25 -17.96
C ALA A 6 0.34 1.01 -19.04
N SER A 7 0.08 0.74 -20.31
CA SER A 7 0.79 1.38 -21.42
C SER A 7 0.58 2.90 -21.43
N PRO A 8 1.65 3.73 -21.51
CA PRO A 8 3.06 3.33 -21.59
C PRO A 8 3.62 2.88 -20.24
N VAL A 9 4.33 1.75 -20.25
CA VAL A 9 4.96 1.18 -19.04
C VAL A 9 5.93 2.19 -18.44
N LYS A 10 5.79 2.42 -17.12
CA LYS A 10 6.68 3.26 -16.33
C LYS A 10 7.32 2.42 -15.24
N TYR A 11 8.50 2.84 -14.81
CA TYR A 11 9.13 2.27 -13.63
C TYR A 11 8.58 2.97 -12.38
N ALA A 12 8.18 2.18 -11.40
CA ALA A 12 7.75 2.62 -10.08
C ALA A 12 8.19 1.60 -9.03
N ILE A 13 8.15 2.01 -7.76
CA ILE A 13 8.25 1.11 -6.61
C ILE A 13 6.84 0.99 -6.06
N TYR A 14 6.37 -0.24 -5.83
CA TYR A 14 5.10 -0.46 -5.14
C TYR A 14 5.31 -0.35 -3.63
N SER A 15 4.35 0.26 -2.93
CA SER A 15 4.25 0.25 -1.47
C SER A 15 3.15 -0.72 -1.02
N ALA A 16 2.79 -0.64 0.28
CA ALA A 16 1.71 -1.38 0.93
C ALA A 16 2.04 -2.79 1.45
N ASP A 17 3.28 -3.28 1.32
CA ASP A 17 3.77 -4.43 2.11
C ASP A 17 4.22 -3.89 3.48
N VAL A 18 3.25 -3.66 4.37
CA VAL A 18 3.47 -3.00 5.67
C VAL A 18 3.93 -4.00 6.73
N ASN A 19 3.59 -5.28 6.56
CA ASN A 19 4.02 -6.36 7.43
C ASN A 19 5.42 -6.93 7.04
N GLN A 20 5.95 -6.55 5.86
CA GLN A 20 7.24 -6.94 5.30
C GLN A 20 7.39 -8.44 5.01
N ASP A 21 6.31 -9.12 4.63
CA ASP A 21 6.32 -10.54 4.27
C ASP A 21 6.66 -10.79 2.78
N GLY A 22 6.79 -9.72 2.00
CA GLY A 22 7.17 -9.77 0.60
C GLY A 22 5.99 -9.87 -0.36
N THR A 23 4.75 -9.82 0.11
CA THR A 23 3.53 -9.79 -0.70
C THR A 23 2.59 -8.71 -0.18
N VAL A 24 1.94 -7.96 -1.07
CA VAL A 24 0.84 -7.09 -0.66
C VAL A 24 -0.44 -7.91 -0.64
N ASP A 25 -1.02 -8.14 0.53
CA ASP A 25 -2.23 -8.96 0.67
C ASP A 25 -3.28 -8.41 1.67
N ALA A 26 -4.29 -9.23 1.98
CA ALA A 26 -5.38 -8.84 2.86
C ALA A 26 -4.92 -8.49 4.29
N THR A 27 -3.78 -9.01 4.73
CA THR A 27 -3.22 -8.72 6.05
C THR A 27 -2.66 -7.29 6.11
N ASP A 28 -1.99 -6.83 5.04
CA ASP A 28 -1.56 -5.43 4.92
C ASP A 28 -2.74 -4.48 4.87
N VAL A 29 -3.72 -4.78 4.02
CA VAL A 29 -4.95 -3.99 3.87
C VAL A 29 -5.67 -3.88 5.21
N SER A 30 -5.76 -4.99 5.97
CA SER A 30 -6.39 -4.96 7.30
C SER A 30 -5.63 -4.11 8.30
N THR A 31 -4.30 -4.06 8.22
CA THR A 31 -3.47 -3.24 9.12
C THR A 31 -3.71 -1.75 8.84
N ILE A 32 -3.78 -1.36 7.57
CA ILE A 32 -4.05 0.01 7.15
C ILE A 32 -5.49 0.41 7.49
N ASP A 33 -6.48 -0.46 7.24
CA ASP A 33 -7.88 -0.18 7.57
C ASP A 33 -8.09 0.00 9.08
N ASN A 34 -7.42 -0.82 9.90
CA ASN A 34 -7.44 -0.66 11.35
C ASN A 34 -6.85 0.69 11.79
N ASP A 35 -5.71 1.10 11.23
CA ASP A 35 -5.09 2.39 11.56
C ASP A 35 -5.94 3.58 11.06
N ALA A 36 -6.55 3.47 9.89
CA ALA A 36 -7.50 4.46 9.37
C ALA A 36 -8.73 4.58 10.28
N SER A 37 -9.29 3.46 10.75
CA SER A 37 -10.43 3.45 11.68
C SER A 37 -10.11 4.07 13.05
N ASN A 38 -8.82 4.05 13.43
CA ASN A 38 -8.31 4.65 14.66
C ASN A 38 -7.81 6.09 14.47
N PHE A 39 -7.93 6.67 13.27
CA PHE A 39 -7.45 8.01 12.92
C PHE A 39 -5.96 8.20 13.24
N VAL A 40 -5.15 7.16 13.00
CA VAL A 40 -3.70 7.23 13.18
C VAL A 40 -3.13 8.31 12.26
N SER A 41 -2.20 9.09 12.80
CA SER A 41 -1.55 10.19 12.09
C SER A 41 -0.07 10.28 12.46
N GLY A 42 0.69 10.98 11.64
CA GLY A 42 2.13 11.10 11.75
C GLY A 42 2.87 10.24 10.72
N TYR A 43 4.17 10.09 10.89
CA TYR A 43 5.00 9.28 10.01
C TYR A 43 4.99 7.82 10.49
N VAL A 44 4.02 7.06 10.02
CA VAL A 44 3.82 5.64 10.33
C VAL A 44 3.89 4.80 9.05
N VAL A 45 4.15 3.49 9.17
CA VAL A 45 4.31 2.61 8.00
C VAL A 45 3.03 2.43 7.17
N THR A 46 1.88 2.71 7.77
CA THR A 46 0.55 2.65 7.16
C THR A 46 0.15 3.95 6.42
N ASP A 47 0.93 5.02 6.56
CA ASP A 47 0.81 6.25 5.75
C ASP A 47 1.55 6.05 4.42
N LEU A 48 0.82 5.59 3.41
CA LEU A 48 1.32 5.26 2.08
C LEU A 48 1.37 6.48 1.15
N THR A 49 0.56 7.50 1.41
CA THR A 49 0.57 8.76 0.67
C THR A 49 1.67 9.72 1.14
N GLY A 50 2.12 9.56 2.39
CA GLY A 50 3.09 10.42 3.05
C GLY A 50 2.51 11.77 3.47
N ASP A 51 1.20 11.86 3.66
CA ASP A 51 0.51 13.11 4.03
C ASP A 51 0.28 13.27 5.53
N HIS A 52 0.80 12.33 6.33
CA HIS A 52 0.67 12.22 7.78
C HIS A 52 -0.70 11.80 8.29
N PHE A 53 -1.60 11.30 7.46
CA PHE A 53 -2.86 10.72 7.88
C PHE A 53 -3.01 9.33 7.28
N VAL A 54 -3.42 8.36 8.11
CA VAL A 54 -3.83 7.05 7.59
C VAL A 54 -5.31 7.13 7.29
N ASP A 55 -5.69 7.06 6.02
CA ASP A 55 -7.09 7.17 5.61
C ASP A 55 -7.44 6.27 4.40
N GLY A 56 -8.63 6.51 3.83
CA GLY A 56 -9.14 5.71 2.70
C GLY A 56 -8.27 5.80 1.43
N THR A 57 -7.40 6.80 1.31
CA THR A 57 -6.47 6.93 0.19
C THR A 57 -5.29 5.97 0.31
N ASP A 58 -4.79 5.70 1.52
CA ASP A 58 -3.80 4.65 1.78
C ASP A 58 -4.41 3.27 1.55
N PHE A 59 -5.63 3.05 2.07
CA PHE A 59 -6.38 1.80 1.83
C PHE A 59 -6.51 1.51 0.34
N ALA A 60 -6.89 2.50 -0.46
CA ALA A 60 -7.07 2.33 -1.90
C ALA A 60 -5.77 1.97 -2.64
N ILE A 61 -4.60 2.39 -2.12
CA ILE A 61 -3.30 1.99 -2.66
C ILE A 61 -3.04 0.51 -2.34
N ALA A 62 -3.24 0.11 -1.08
CA ALA A 62 -3.02 -1.27 -0.65
C ALA A 62 -3.95 -2.26 -1.34
N ASP A 63 -5.25 -1.95 -1.41
CA ASP A 63 -6.27 -2.78 -2.06
C ASP A 63 -5.97 -2.99 -3.55
N ASN A 64 -5.57 -1.93 -4.26
CA ASN A 64 -5.20 -2.04 -5.67
C ASN A 64 -3.93 -2.87 -5.89
N ASN A 65 -2.92 -2.72 -5.03
CA ASN A 65 -1.70 -3.52 -5.12
C ASN A 65 -1.97 -5.00 -4.79
N ALA A 66 -2.81 -5.27 -3.79
CA ALA A 66 -3.25 -6.63 -3.45
C ALA A 66 -4.05 -7.27 -4.60
N ALA A 67 -4.98 -6.53 -5.21
CA ALA A 67 -5.77 -7.00 -6.36
C ALA A 67 -4.91 -7.31 -7.59
N ASN A 68 -3.75 -6.65 -7.73
CA ASN A 68 -2.77 -6.90 -8.79
C ASN A 68 -1.72 -7.96 -8.42
N PHE A 69 -1.80 -8.59 -7.24
CA PHE A 69 -0.84 -9.57 -6.74
C PHE A 69 0.62 -9.06 -6.73
N VAL A 70 0.79 -7.80 -6.34
CA VAL A 70 2.11 -7.19 -6.18
C VAL A 70 2.89 -7.96 -5.12
N ARG A 71 4.11 -8.37 -5.48
CA ARG A 71 5.02 -9.08 -4.57
C ARG A 71 6.46 -8.76 -4.91
N THR A 72 7.32 -8.93 -3.92
CA THR A 72 8.76 -8.87 -4.09
C THR A 72 9.26 -10.08 -4.89
N ILE A 73 10.32 -9.86 -5.68
CA ILE A 73 11.09 -10.94 -6.31
C ILE A 73 12.48 -10.88 -5.68
N THR A 74 12.77 -11.85 -4.81
CA THR A 74 14.04 -11.99 -4.09
C THR A 74 14.84 -13.18 -4.65
N PRO A 75 16.19 -13.15 -4.59
CA PRO A 75 17.06 -14.22 -5.10
C PRO A 75 16.88 -15.57 -4.41
#